data_AF-A0A2V3JPY9-F1
#
_entry.id   AF-A0A2V3JPY9-F1
#
_cell.length_a   1.000
_cell.length_b   1.000
_cell.length_c   1.000
_cell.angle_alpha   90.00
_cell.angle_beta   90.00
_cell.angle_gamma   90.00
#
_symmetry.space_group_name_H-M   'P 1'
#
loop_
_entity.id
_entity.type
_entity.pdbx_description
1 polymer ?
#
loop_
_entity_poly.entity_id
_entity_poly.type
_entity_poly.pdbx_seq_one_letter_code
_entity_poly.pdbx_strand_id
1 'polypeptide(L)'
;MSRSRFTPAEEFHCELNLTLEANTEMINDDVSDTDIKESILNGEKTENYHGGGAIYRYGVIVVVADSEPCHFYVITVWKINTKKPSYKNKPYRIRRYMRRKQRGLPCPRCGKAELTYSTYPLEISGKIYGEFDGCGCPNCGIVYFSEESSKKIREVLQSLRKPVLDPKELILVLLYSSKEPIRGAVCFMKEAFLLFKEKLQEFDVPALSPNFISYHYGPYSFDIDEAWHDLEEIGLIAIEGRRSSNKETFYLTREGKTEAKEIYDSLPEDLKKELPEWRRGLDELGNDGILKDVYLKYHEYTDKSKIKKQVLSYGMHGRA
;
A
#
# COMPACT_ATOMS: atom_id res chain seq x y z
N MET A 1 -7.30 -52.63 -12.87
CA MET A 1 -7.39 -51.91 -11.57
C MET A 1 -6.13 -51.07 -11.44
N SER A 2 -6.09 -49.77 -11.17
CA SER A 2 -7.07 -48.70 -10.94
C SER A 2 -6.39 -47.40 -11.37
N ARG A 3 -7.15 -46.47 -11.98
CA ARG A 3 -6.71 -45.11 -12.31
C ARG A 3 -6.69 -44.21 -11.08
N SER A 4 -5.70 -43.33 -10.96
CA SER A 4 -5.80 -41.97 -10.41
C SER A 4 -4.55 -41.19 -10.85
N ARG A 5 -4.63 -40.31 -11.85
CA ARG A 5 -5.06 -38.89 -11.86
C ARG A 5 -3.93 -37.92 -11.45
N PHE A 6 -3.62 -37.03 -12.41
CA PHE A 6 -3.19 -35.61 -12.35
C PHE A 6 -3.17 -34.96 -10.94
N THR A 7 -2.26 -34.05 -10.60
CA THR A 7 -1.91 -32.78 -11.28
C THR A 7 -0.56 -32.26 -10.76
N PRO A 8 0.30 -31.60 -11.58
CA PRO A 8 1.51 -30.98 -11.07
C PRO A 8 1.14 -29.67 -10.35
N ALA A 9 1.52 -29.56 -9.08
CA ALA A 9 1.76 -28.26 -8.50
C ALA A 9 3.21 -27.91 -8.83
N GLU A 10 3.42 -26.92 -9.69
CA GLU A 10 4.63 -26.10 -9.55
C GLU A 10 4.52 -25.43 -8.18
N GLU A 11 5.06 -26.10 -7.16
CA GLU A 11 5.30 -25.50 -5.86
C GLU A 11 6.36 -24.42 -6.06
N PHE A 12 5.91 -23.17 -6.17
CA PHE A 12 6.77 -22.01 -6.18
C PHE A 12 7.45 -21.90 -4.81
N HIS A 13 8.71 -22.33 -4.71
CA HIS A 13 9.53 -22.11 -3.52
C HIS A 13 10.07 -20.68 -3.54
N CYS A 14 9.51 -19.82 -2.68
CA CYS A 14 10.16 -18.58 -2.30
C CYS A 14 11.42 -18.91 -1.46
N GLU A 15 12.61 -18.76 -2.04
CA GLU A 15 13.90 -19.08 -1.41
C GLU A 15 14.34 -18.11 -0.29
N LEU A 16 13.41 -17.38 0.36
CA LEU A 16 13.73 -16.37 1.39
C LEU A 16 13.60 -16.84 2.85
N ASN A 17 13.66 -18.16 3.08
CA ASN A 17 13.66 -18.76 4.41
C ASN A 17 15.01 -18.74 5.16
N LEU A 18 16.06 -18.08 4.66
CA LEU A 18 17.36 -17.96 5.35
C LEU A 18 17.61 -16.60 6.03
N THR A 19 16.62 -15.68 6.01
CA THR A 19 16.78 -14.33 6.57
C THR A 19 15.78 -13.98 7.67
N LEU A 20 14.69 -14.73 7.80
CA LEU A 20 13.60 -14.46 8.75
C LEU A 20 13.77 -15.14 10.13
N GLU A 21 14.57 -16.20 10.24
CA GLU A 21 14.82 -16.88 11.53
C GLU A 21 15.77 -16.14 12.48
N ALA A 22 16.29 -14.96 12.12
CA ALA A 22 17.35 -14.30 12.88
C ALA A 22 16.89 -13.36 14.00
N ASN A 23 15.59 -13.11 14.24
CA ASN A 23 15.19 -11.96 15.07
C ASN A 23 13.89 -12.07 15.88
N THR A 24 13.58 -13.21 16.49
CA THR A 24 12.48 -13.25 17.48
C THR A 24 12.78 -14.17 18.65
N GLU A 25 13.14 -13.57 19.79
CA GLU A 25 12.78 -14.06 21.13
C GLU A 25 12.60 -12.82 22.03
N MET A 26 11.35 -12.59 22.45
CA MET A 26 10.92 -11.55 23.40
C MET A 26 10.72 -12.19 24.79
N ILE A 27 11.06 -11.48 25.87
CA ILE A 27 10.19 -11.36 27.07
C ILE A 27 10.38 -9.96 27.74
N ASN A 28 9.23 -9.37 28.04
CA ASN A 28 8.82 -8.16 28.77
C ASN A 28 9.61 -7.68 30.02
N ASP A 29 9.73 -6.35 30.23
CA ASP A 29 8.87 -5.55 31.15
C ASP A 29 9.30 -4.04 31.24
N ASP A 30 8.26 -3.18 31.27
CA ASP A 30 8.14 -1.77 31.74
C ASP A 30 8.74 -0.56 30.96
N VAL A 31 7.99 -0.06 29.95
CA VAL A 31 7.93 1.35 29.51
C VAL A 31 6.49 1.70 29.05
N SER A 32 6.00 2.92 29.32
CA SER A 32 4.58 3.33 29.24
C SER A 32 3.99 3.56 27.83
N ASP A 33 2.70 3.22 27.69
CA ASP A 33 1.91 2.99 26.46
C ASP A 33 1.65 4.17 25.51
N THR A 34 1.87 5.42 25.92
CA THR A 34 1.48 6.59 25.10
C THR A 34 2.57 7.05 24.13
N ASP A 35 3.84 6.79 24.42
CA ASP A 35 4.96 7.27 23.57
C ASP A 35 5.26 6.36 22.37
N ILE A 36 4.59 5.20 22.27
CA ILE A 36 4.89 4.11 21.32
C ILE A 36 3.99 4.16 20.07
N LYS A 37 2.79 4.76 20.13
CA LYS A 37 1.71 4.44 19.18
C LYS A 37 1.65 5.22 17.86
N GLU A 38 2.24 6.42 17.72
CA GLU A 38 1.99 7.25 16.52
C GLU A 38 3.11 7.29 15.45
N SER A 39 4.26 6.61 15.63
CA SER A 39 5.34 6.68 14.61
C SER A 39 6.21 5.44 14.44
N ILE A 40 5.93 4.35 15.15
CA ILE A 40 6.80 3.17 15.18
C ILE A 40 5.93 1.92 15.04
N LEU A 41 5.68 1.49 13.81
CA LEU A 41 5.06 0.18 13.57
C LEU A 41 6.10 -0.95 13.73
N ASN A 42 6.58 -1.15 14.96
CA ASN A 42 7.44 -2.28 15.40
C ASN A 42 8.96 -2.03 15.30
N GLY A 43 9.50 -1.26 16.24
CA GLY A 43 10.94 -1.10 16.40
C GLY A 43 11.35 -0.95 17.85
N GLU A 44 12.28 -1.79 18.32
CA GLU A 44 12.84 -1.68 19.67
C GLU A 44 14.08 -0.77 19.70
N LYS A 45 14.16 0.03 20.75
CA LYS A 45 15.38 0.73 21.16
C LYS A 45 16.17 -0.18 22.10
N THR A 46 17.36 -0.61 21.69
CA THR A 46 18.28 -1.37 22.55
C THR A 46 19.40 -0.47 23.06
N GLU A 47 19.59 -0.44 24.38
CA GLU A 47 20.80 0.16 24.95
C GLU A 47 22.00 -0.73 24.62
N ASN A 48 23.05 -0.12 24.07
CA ASN A 48 24.25 -0.85 23.69
C ASN A 48 25.05 -1.21 24.96
N TYR A 49 24.91 -2.45 25.43
CA TYR A 49 25.63 -2.97 26.61
C TYR A 49 27.16 -2.86 26.50
N HIS A 50 27.71 -2.64 25.30
CA HIS A 50 29.15 -2.58 25.04
C HIS A 50 29.67 -1.20 24.59
N GLY A 51 28.86 -0.13 24.62
CA GLY A 51 29.30 1.19 24.15
C GLY A 51 28.41 2.37 24.55
N GLY A 52 28.85 3.60 24.26
CA GLY A 52 28.02 4.80 24.41
C GLY A 52 27.12 5.01 23.20
N GLY A 53 25.80 5.01 23.40
CA GLY A 53 24.80 5.22 22.34
C GLY A 53 23.56 4.33 22.51
N ALA A 54 22.48 4.65 21.80
CA ALA A 54 21.29 3.78 21.70
C ALA A 54 21.22 3.25 20.26
N ILE A 55 20.95 1.95 20.10
CA ILE A 55 20.68 1.35 18.79
C ILE A 55 19.17 1.38 18.61
N TYR A 56 18.71 2.05 17.55
CA TYR A 56 17.30 2.08 17.20
C TYR A 56 17.08 1.07 16.07
N ARG A 57 16.35 -0.01 16.36
CA ARG A 57 15.91 -0.92 15.31
C ARG A 57 14.60 -0.37 14.78
N TYR A 58 14.62 0.26 13.62
CA TYR A 58 13.38 0.62 12.92
C TYR A 58 13.00 -0.58 12.06
N GLY A 59 11.95 -1.30 12.44
CA GLY A 59 11.39 -2.34 11.58
C GLY A 59 10.66 -1.70 10.41
N VAL A 60 10.87 -2.22 9.20
CA VAL A 60 9.75 -2.45 8.28
C VAL A 60 10.04 -3.73 7.49
N ILE A 61 9.12 -4.69 7.54
CA ILE A 61 8.94 -5.71 6.52
C ILE A 61 7.47 -5.65 6.14
N VAL A 62 7.15 -5.58 4.86
CA VAL A 62 5.94 -6.24 4.34
C VAL A 62 6.37 -7.08 3.14
N VAL A 63 5.79 -8.25 3.02
CA VAL A 63 6.02 -9.18 1.93
C VAL A 63 4.63 -9.56 1.49
N VAL A 64 4.31 -9.40 0.22
CA VAL A 64 3.11 -9.93 -0.35
C VAL A 64 3.28 -10.56 -1.74
N ALA A 65 2.61 -11.68 -1.87
CA ALA A 65 2.39 -12.42 -3.10
C ALA A 65 0.98 -12.07 -3.61
N ASP A 66 0.73 -12.26 -4.91
CA ASP A 66 -0.56 -12.05 -5.57
C ASP A 66 -1.09 -10.60 -5.61
N SER A 67 -0.25 -9.66 -6.06
CA SER A 67 -0.56 -8.23 -6.35
C SER A 67 -0.48 -7.25 -5.17
N GLU A 68 0.08 -7.70 -4.06
CA GLU A 68 0.46 -6.87 -2.92
C GLU A 68 2.04 -6.93 -2.79
N PRO A 69 2.75 -6.06 -2.03
CA PRO A 69 4.24 -5.93 -2.08
C PRO A 69 5.14 -6.99 -1.35
N CYS A 70 5.89 -7.83 -2.09
CA CYS A 70 6.67 -9.05 -1.68
C CYS A 70 7.89 -8.97 -0.74
N HIS A 71 8.56 -7.86 -0.42
CA HIS A 71 9.60 -7.79 0.65
C HIS A 71 9.87 -6.33 1.05
N PHE A 72 10.06 -5.99 2.34
CA PHE A 72 10.59 -4.66 2.72
C PHE A 72 11.92 -4.83 3.45
N TYR A 73 12.85 -3.92 3.13
CA TYR A 73 14.16 -3.82 3.76
C TYR A 73 14.05 -3.14 5.12
N VAL A 74 14.70 -3.76 6.12
CA VAL A 74 14.89 -3.18 7.44
C VAL A 74 16.00 -2.12 7.36
N ILE A 75 15.64 -0.85 7.49
CA ILE A 75 16.64 0.23 7.67
C ILE A 75 16.93 0.35 9.17
N THR A 76 17.96 -0.35 9.64
CA THR A 76 18.52 -0.12 10.97
C THR A 76 19.27 1.21 11.00
N VAL A 77 18.77 2.18 11.78
CA VAL A 77 19.40 3.50 11.95
C VAL A 77 20.18 3.51 13.25
N TRP A 78 21.46 3.87 13.17
CA TRP A 78 22.31 3.99 14.35
C TRP A 78 22.48 5.45 14.79
N LYS A 79 22.22 5.75 16.07
CA LYS A 79 22.40 7.09 16.64
C LYS A 79 23.45 7.11 17.75
N ILE A 80 24.58 7.75 17.49
CA ILE A 80 25.65 7.96 18.48
C ILE A 80 25.19 9.05 19.45
N ASN A 81 25.05 8.72 20.73
CA ASN A 81 24.71 9.70 21.76
C ASN A 81 25.99 10.36 22.28
N THR A 82 26.32 11.56 21.78
CA THR A 82 27.57 12.27 22.10
C THR A 82 27.53 13.09 23.41
N LYS A 83 26.38 13.16 24.11
CA LYS A 83 26.13 14.21 25.12
C LYS A 83 26.19 13.84 26.61
N LYS A 84 26.51 12.61 27.03
CA LYS A 84 26.70 12.34 28.48
C LYS A 84 28.17 12.51 28.90
N PRO A 85 28.52 13.48 29.77
CA PRO A 85 29.84 13.54 30.39
C PRO A 85 29.94 12.40 31.42
N SER A 86 30.61 11.31 31.05
CA SER A 86 30.88 10.22 32.00
C SER A 86 32.04 10.63 32.93
N TYR A 87 31.93 10.28 34.22
CA TYR A 87 32.92 10.42 35.32
C TYR A 87 34.33 9.81 35.06
N LYS A 88 34.70 9.51 33.81
CA LYS A 88 35.94 8.83 33.40
C LYS A 88 37.13 9.76 33.09
N ASN A 89 37.06 11.05 33.40
CA ASN A 89 38.13 12.05 33.16
C ASN A 89 39.32 11.94 34.15
N LYS A 90 39.85 10.72 34.37
CA LYS A 90 41.18 10.53 34.96
C LYS A 90 42.21 10.34 33.82
N PRO A 91 43.28 11.15 33.72
CA PRO A 91 44.22 11.16 32.59
C PRO A 91 44.82 9.78 32.25
N TYR A 92 45.00 8.91 33.26
CA TYR A 92 45.59 7.59 33.08
C TYR A 92 44.65 6.56 32.40
N ARG A 93 43.33 6.67 32.54
CA ARG A 93 42.35 5.76 31.88
C ARG A 93 42.06 6.15 30.43
N ILE A 94 42.24 7.42 30.07
CA ILE A 94 42.03 7.94 28.72
C ILE A 94 42.99 7.27 27.72
N ARG A 95 44.25 7.01 28.10
CA ARG A 95 45.23 6.35 27.22
C ARG A 95 44.90 4.87 26.92
N ARG A 96 44.24 4.15 27.85
CA ARG A 96 43.78 2.76 27.62
C ARG A 96 42.45 2.69 26.85
N TYR A 97 41.57 3.67 27.05
CA TYR A 97 40.30 3.75 26.31
C TYR A 97 40.48 4.28 24.88
N MET A 98 41.46 5.15 24.63
CA MET A 98 41.77 5.61 23.26
C MET A 98 42.38 4.49 22.40
N ARG A 99 43.11 3.52 22.98
CA ARG A 99 43.53 2.30 22.25
C ARG A 99 42.37 1.34 21.93
N ARG A 100 41.23 1.45 22.62
CA ARG A 100 39.99 0.69 22.32
C ARG A 100 39.02 1.43 21.38
N LYS A 101 39.29 2.70 21.05
CA LYS A 101 38.50 3.52 20.12
C LYS A 101 38.73 3.22 18.64
N GLN A 102 39.58 2.24 18.32
CA GLN A 102 39.89 1.82 16.94
C GLN A 102 39.46 0.38 16.62
N ARG A 103 38.69 -0.28 17.50
CA ARG A 103 38.00 -1.50 17.10
C ARG A 103 36.66 -1.10 16.53
N GLY A 104 36.48 -1.31 15.23
CA GLY A 104 35.20 -1.10 14.56
C GLY A 104 34.09 -1.86 15.28
N LEU A 105 32.87 -1.37 15.17
CA LEU A 105 31.74 -2.01 15.83
C LEU A 105 31.55 -3.40 15.22
N PRO A 106 31.50 -4.47 16.03
CA PRO A 106 31.21 -5.80 15.49
C PRO A 106 29.82 -5.77 14.87
N CYS A 107 29.68 -6.43 13.72
CA CYS A 107 28.40 -6.56 13.03
C CYS A 107 27.37 -7.22 13.96
N PRO A 108 26.21 -6.58 14.20
CA PRO A 108 25.23 -7.12 15.14
C PRO A 108 24.51 -8.36 14.61
N ARG A 109 24.58 -8.66 13.30
CA ARG A 109 24.03 -9.91 12.73
C ARG A 109 24.98 -11.10 12.90
N CYS A 110 26.22 -10.97 12.45
CA CYS A 110 27.12 -12.12 12.40
C CYS A 110 28.14 -12.17 13.54
N GLY A 111 28.44 -11.04 14.21
CA GLY A 111 29.49 -10.94 15.23
C GLY A 111 30.92 -11.21 14.72
N LYS A 112 31.09 -11.58 13.45
CA LYS A 112 32.33 -12.11 12.86
C LYS A 112 33.24 -11.05 12.23
N ALA A 113 32.72 -9.86 11.93
CA ALA A 113 33.48 -8.80 11.29
C ALA A 113 33.14 -7.43 11.88
N GLU A 114 34.11 -6.52 11.83
CA GLU A 114 33.90 -5.11 12.14
C GLU A 114 33.18 -4.42 10.97
N LEU A 115 32.27 -3.50 11.29
CA LEU A 115 31.58 -2.69 10.30
C LEU A 115 32.52 -1.65 9.67
N THR A 116 32.48 -1.54 8.35
CA THR A 116 33.27 -0.58 7.57
C THR A 116 32.39 0.56 7.08
N TYR A 117 32.72 1.79 7.45
CA TYR A 117 32.02 2.97 6.95
C TYR A 117 32.40 3.24 5.49
N SER A 118 31.40 3.37 4.61
CA SER A 118 31.57 3.66 3.19
C SER A 118 30.26 4.18 2.58
N THR A 119 30.26 4.47 1.28
CA THR A 119 29.06 4.68 0.49
C THR A 119 28.58 3.34 -0.07
N TYR A 120 27.28 3.10 0.00
CA TYR A 120 26.66 1.86 -0.48
C TYR A 120 25.47 2.21 -1.39
N PRO A 121 25.31 1.51 -2.52
CA PRO A 121 24.16 1.72 -3.40
C PRO A 121 22.87 1.23 -2.72
N LEU A 122 21.78 1.99 -2.87
CA LEU A 122 20.43 1.50 -2.63
C LEU A 122 19.96 0.82 -3.91
N GLU A 123 19.98 -0.52 -3.92
CA GLU A 123 19.48 -1.32 -5.02
C GLU A 123 18.11 -1.92 -4.66
N ILE A 124 17.10 -1.66 -5.49
CA ILE A 124 15.77 -2.24 -5.35
C ILE A 124 15.43 -2.92 -6.68
N SER A 125 15.21 -4.23 -6.65
CA SER A 125 14.88 -5.04 -7.83
C SER A 125 15.85 -4.86 -9.02
N GLY A 126 17.16 -4.82 -8.75
CA GLY A 126 18.18 -4.67 -9.79
C GLY A 126 18.43 -3.24 -10.27
N LYS A 127 17.70 -2.24 -9.74
CA LYS A 127 17.88 -0.83 -10.07
C LYS A 127 18.54 -0.09 -8.92
N ILE A 128 19.57 0.71 -9.23
CA ILE A 128 20.27 1.56 -8.26
C ILE A 128 19.58 2.92 -8.20
N TYR A 129 19.11 3.29 -7.01
CA TYR A 129 18.37 4.55 -6.76
C TYR A 129 19.23 5.66 -6.16
N GLY A 130 20.49 5.36 -5.83
CA GLY A 130 21.45 6.32 -5.31
C GLY A 130 22.51 5.63 -4.47
N GLU A 131 23.54 6.38 -4.09
CA GLU A 131 24.56 5.95 -3.15
C GLU A 131 24.38 6.68 -1.82
N PHE A 132 24.49 5.93 -0.74
CA PHE A 132 24.14 6.40 0.59
C PHE A 132 25.21 6.00 1.59
N ASP A 133 25.54 6.94 2.48
CA ASP A 133 26.51 6.72 3.53
C ASP A 133 26.00 5.68 4.54
N GLY A 134 26.86 4.71 4.89
CA GLY A 134 26.51 3.67 5.84
C GLY A 134 27.70 2.89 6.36
N CYS A 135 27.40 1.92 7.22
CA CYS A 135 28.33 0.95 7.77
C CYS A 135 27.99 -0.43 7.18
N GLY A 136 28.86 -1.01 6.37
CA GLY A 136 28.67 -2.34 5.79
C GLY A 136 29.43 -3.40 6.56
N CYS A 137 28.88 -4.62 6.62
CA CYS A 137 29.61 -5.78 7.13
C CYS A 137 30.26 -6.54 5.97
N PRO A 138 31.59 -6.68 5.91
CA PRO A 138 32.26 -7.39 4.83
C PRO A 138 31.99 -8.91 4.86
N ASN A 139 31.54 -9.45 6.00
CA ASN A 139 31.28 -10.89 6.14
C ASN A 139 29.85 -11.30 5.74
N CYS A 140 28.82 -10.46 5.98
CA CYS A 140 27.44 -10.82 5.66
C CYS A 140 26.75 -9.87 4.66
N GLY A 141 27.44 -8.84 4.17
CA GLY A 141 26.93 -7.91 3.17
C GLY A 141 25.86 -6.94 3.67
N ILE A 142 25.45 -7.01 4.94
CA ILE A 142 24.46 -6.05 5.48
C ILE A 142 25.04 -4.65 5.55
N VAL A 143 24.24 -3.68 5.12
CA VAL A 143 24.52 -2.25 5.23
C VAL A 143 23.58 -1.59 6.25
N TYR A 144 24.17 -0.77 7.13
CA TYR A 144 23.49 0.07 8.11
C TYR A 144 23.63 1.53 7.68
N PHE A 145 22.60 2.14 7.09
CA PHE A 145 22.67 3.52 6.60
C PHE A 145 22.73 4.56 7.74
N SER A 146 23.39 5.69 7.50
CA SER A 146 23.44 6.81 8.43
C SER A 146 22.04 7.43 8.62
N GLU A 147 21.83 8.20 9.70
CA GLU A 147 20.53 8.87 9.96
C GLU A 147 20.12 9.79 8.80
N GLU A 148 21.08 10.53 8.23
CA GLU A 148 20.82 11.42 7.09
C GLU A 148 20.48 10.63 5.83
N SER A 149 21.26 9.59 5.52
CA SER A 149 21.00 8.73 4.37
C SER A 149 19.67 8.01 4.50
N SER A 150 19.31 7.56 5.70
CA SER A 150 18.03 6.90 5.96
C SER A 150 16.84 7.81 5.67
N LYS A 151 16.95 9.13 5.91
CA LYS A 151 15.89 10.09 5.54
C LYS A 151 15.72 10.19 4.02
N LYS A 152 16.84 10.33 3.29
CA LYS A 152 16.84 10.38 1.82
C LYS A 152 16.32 9.08 1.21
N ILE A 153 16.71 7.93 1.77
CA ILE A 153 16.19 6.62 1.34
C ILE A 153 14.68 6.55 1.55
N ARG A 154 14.13 7.09 2.65
CA ARG A 154 12.67 7.13 2.83
C ARG A 154 11.98 7.98 1.78
N GLU A 155 12.55 9.11 1.40
CA GLU A 155 12.01 9.95 0.31
C GLU A 155 12.01 9.18 -1.02
N VAL A 156 13.09 8.44 -1.31
CA VAL A 156 13.16 7.54 -2.48
C VAL A 156 12.13 6.42 -2.38
N LEU A 157 11.96 5.78 -1.23
CA LEU A 157 10.95 4.73 -1.06
C LEU A 157 9.53 5.28 -1.15
N GLN A 158 9.28 6.50 -0.68
CA GLN A 158 8.00 7.18 -0.80
C GLN A 158 7.70 7.53 -2.25
N SER A 159 8.69 8.01 -3.02
CA SER A 159 8.50 8.25 -4.45
C SER A 159 8.30 6.96 -5.26
N LEU A 160 8.74 5.82 -4.73
CA LEU A 160 8.50 4.48 -5.29
C LEU A 160 7.18 3.86 -4.86
N ARG A 161 6.54 4.35 -3.79
CA ARG A 161 5.20 3.90 -3.43
C ARG A 161 4.25 4.43 -4.49
N LYS A 162 3.78 3.55 -5.37
CA LYS A 162 2.55 3.80 -6.11
C LYS A 162 1.46 4.10 -5.07
N PRO A 163 0.77 5.25 -5.12
CA PRO A 163 -0.35 5.50 -4.22
C PRO A 163 -1.37 4.37 -4.43
N VAL A 164 -1.75 3.71 -3.33
CA VAL A 164 -2.75 2.64 -3.36
C VAL A 164 -4.09 3.30 -3.15
N LEU A 165 -4.95 3.26 -4.16
CA LEU A 165 -6.26 3.91 -4.07
C LEU A 165 -7.14 3.19 -3.03
N ASP A 166 -7.64 3.92 -2.06
CA ASP A 166 -8.69 3.42 -1.16
C ASP A 166 -10.10 3.57 -1.78
N PRO A 167 -11.16 3.01 -1.16
CA PRO A 167 -12.53 3.14 -1.68
C PRO A 167 -13.02 4.59 -1.85
N LYS A 168 -12.59 5.53 -0.99
CA LYS A 168 -12.96 6.95 -1.07
C LYS A 168 -12.27 7.60 -2.26
N GLU A 169 -10.98 7.35 -2.43
CA GLU A 169 -10.19 7.83 -3.56
C GLU A 169 -10.72 7.28 -4.88
N LEU A 170 -11.15 6.02 -4.91
CA LEU A 170 -11.80 5.40 -6.08
C LEU A 170 -13.08 6.14 -6.49
N ILE A 171 -13.92 6.51 -5.51
CA ILE A 171 -15.13 7.31 -5.74
C ILE A 171 -14.77 8.68 -6.30
N LEU A 172 -13.77 9.35 -5.72
CA LEU A 172 -13.33 10.67 -6.15
C LEU A 172 -12.81 10.63 -7.59
N VAL A 173 -11.98 9.64 -7.93
CA VAL A 173 -11.49 9.42 -9.30
C VAL A 173 -12.65 9.17 -10.27
N LEU A 174 -13.60 8.31 -9.90
CA LEU A 174 -14.75 7.99 -10.74
C LEU A 174 -15.58 9.25 -11.06
N LEU A 175 -15.90 10.05 -10.03
CA LEU A 175 -16.68 11.26 -10.19
C LEU A 175 -15.91 12.38 -10.90
N TYR A 176 -14.59 12.43 -10.78
CA TYR A 176 -13.75 13.40 -11.47
C TYR A 176 -13.56 13.10 -12.96
N SER A 177 -13.69 11.82 -13.33
CA SER A 177 -13.48 11.34 -14.70
C SER A 177 -14.46 11.94 -15.71
N SER A 178 -15.63 12.42 -15.28
CA SER A 178 -16.61 13.11 -16.14
C SER A 178 -17.12 14.39 -15.49
N LYS A 179 -17.62 15.32 -16.32
CA LYS A 179 -18.34 16.51 -15.84
C LYS A 179 -19.79 16.20 -15.50
N GLU A 180 -20.32 15.13 -16.08
CA GLU A 180 -21.69 14.68 -15.84
C GLU A 180 -21.76 13.92 -14.51
N PRO A 181 -22.84 14.10 -13.75
CA PRO A 181 -23.04 13.34 -12.53
C PRO A 181 -23.46 11.90 -12.79
N ILE A 182 -23.20 11.06 -11.80
CA ILE A 182 -23.70 9.69 -11.80
C ILE A 182 -25.13 9.69 -11.30
N ARG A 183 -26.05 9.11 -12.09
CA ARG A 183 -27.48 9.04 -11.76
C ARG A 183 -27.88 7.63 -11.34
N GLY A 184 -28.24 7.49 -10.07
CA GLY A 184 -28.75 6.29 -9.43
C GLY A 184 -27.66 5.50 -8.72
N ALA A 185 -27.92 5.10 -7.46
CA ALA A 185 -26.99 4.31 -6.66
C ALA A 185 -26.58 2.98 -7.31
N VAL A 186 -27.49 2.35 -8.06
CA VAL A 186 -27.18 1.12 -8.80
C VAL A 186 -26.15 1.39 -9.88
N CYS A 187 -26.32 2.44 -10.70
CA CYS A 187 -25.36 2.82 -11.74
C CYS A 187 -24.00 3.11 -11.10
N PHE A 188 -23.97 3.96 -10.06
CA PHE A 188 -22.75 4.30 -9.34
C PHE A 188 -22.00 3.04 -8.89
N MET A 189 -22.68 2.13 -8.19
CA MET A 189 -22.05 0.92 -7.68
C MET A 189 -21.46 0.06 -8.81
N LYS A 190 -22.10 0.03 -9.98
CA LYS A 190 -21.58 -0.72 -11.14
C LYS A 190 -20.41 -0.02 -11.81
N GLU A 191 -20.46 1.29 -11.94
CA GLU A 191 -19.36 2.07 -12.50
C GLU A 191 -18.11 1.99 -11.60
N ALA A 192 -18.28 2.06 -10.28
CA ALA A 192 -17.20 1.84 -9.32
C ALA A 192 -16.63 0.41 -9.43
N PHE A 193 -17.49 -0.59 -9.58
CA PHE A 193 -17.07 -1.97 -9.82
C PHE A 193 -16.25 -2.12 -11.11
N LEU A 194 -16.71 -1.52 -12.21
CA LEU A 194 -16.01 -1.57 -13.51
C LEU A 194 -14.70 -0.77 -13.47
N LEU A 195 -14.65 0.37 -12.78
CA LEU A 195 -13.39 1.10 -12.56
C LEU A 195 -12.36 0.19 -11.89
N PHE A 196 -12.76 -0.43 -10.77
CA PHE A 196 -11.89 -1.32 -9.99
C PHE A 196 -11.46 -2.57 -10.78
N LYS A 197 -12.39 -3.26 -11.44
CA LYS A 197 -12.14 -4.54 -12.10
C LYS A 197 -11.54 -4.43 -13.49
N GLU A 198 -11.84 -3.38 -14.24
CA GLU A 198 -11.36 -3.23 -15.61
C GLU A 198 -10.21 -2.23 -15.65
N LYS A 199 -10.50 -0.96 -15.34
CA LYS A 199 -9.55 0.13 -15.63
C LYS A 199 -8.35 0.18 -14.68
N LEU A 200 -8.52 -0.02 -13.38
CA LEU A 200 -7.37 -0.02 -12.47
C LEU A 200 -6.45 -1.23 -12.72
N GLN A 201 -7.03 -2.39 -13.08
CA GLN A 201 -6.26 -3.60 -13.41
C GLN A 201 -5.54 -3.47 -14.75
N GLU A 202 -6.19 -2.92 -15.78
CA GLU A 202 -5.62 -2.70 -17.12
C GLU A 202 -4.36 -1.82 -17.07
N PHE A 203 -4.34 -0.83 -16.17
CA PHE A 203 -3.23 0.13 -16.04
C PHE A 203 -2.29 -0.13 -14.86
N ASP A 204 -2.40 -1.30 -14.20
CA ASP A 204 -1.56 -1.69 -13.05
C ASP A 204 -1.51 -0.60 -11.95
N VAL A 205 -2.67 0.00 -11.68
CA VAL A 205 -2.88 0.96 -10.59
C VAL A 205 -3.29 0.18 -9.35
N PRO A 206 -2.47 0.18 -8.28
CA PRO A 206 -2.81 -0.54 -7.08
C PRO A 206 -3.99 0.14 -6.37
N ALA A 207 -4.93 -0.68 -5.90
CA ALA A 207 -6.08 -0.22 -5.15
C ALA A 207 -6.45 -1.24 -4.07
N LEU A 208 -6.90 -0.77 -2.92
CA LEU A 208 -7.48 -1.62 -1.88
C LEU A 208 -8.77 -2.23 -2.42
N SER A 209 -8.93 -3.54 -2.26
CA SER A 209 -10.12 -4.25 -2.70
C SER A 209 -11.36 -3.76 -1.94
N PRO A 210 -12.39 -3.20 -2.60
CA PRO A 210 -13.62 -2.78 -1.94
C PRO A 210 -14.56 -3.96 -1.60
N ASN A 211 -14.06 -5.19 -1.56
CA ASN A 211 -14.81 -6.39 -1.14
C ASN A 211 -16.18 -6.58 -1.82
N PHE A 212 -16.22 -6.47 -3.15
CA PHE A 212 -17.46 -6.67 -3.91
C PHE A 212 -18.01 -8.11 -3.73
N ILE A 213 -19.32 -8.20 -3.48
CA ILE A 213 -20.07 -9.46 -3.35
C ILE A 213 -21.28 -9.49 -4.31
N SER A 214 -21.81 -10.68 -4.60
CA SER A 214 -23.09 -10.81 -5.31
C SER A 214 -24.24 -10.29 -4.44
N TYR A 215 -25.12 -9.48 -5.04
CA TYR A 215 -26.29 -8.90 -4.38
C TYR A 215 -27.51 -8.77 -5.32
N HIS A 216 -28.57 -8.08 -4.87
CA HIS A 216 -29.88 -8.00 -5.54
C HIS A 216 -29.84 -7.44 -6.97
N TYR A 217 -28.85 -6.61 -7.27
CA TYR A 217 -28.67 -5.99 -8.58
C TYR A 217 -27.29 -6.30 -9.18
N GLY A 218 -26.62 -7.38 -8.77
CA GLY A 218 -25.27 -7.73 -9.21
C GLY A 218 -24.20 -7.37 -8.17
N PRO A 219 -22.97 -6.97 -8.57
CA PRO A 219 -21.89 -6.68 -7.63
C PRO A 219 -22.20 -5.50 -6.73
N TYR A 220 -21.98 -5.65 -5.42
CA TYR A 220 -22.22 -4.61 -4.43
C TYR A 220 -21.09 -4.63 -3.42
N SER A 221 -20.69 -3.45 -2.96
CA SER A 221 -19.66 -3.26 -1.95
C SER A 221 -20.24 -2.42 -0.82
N PHE A 222 -20.13 -2.91 0.41
CA PHE A 222 -20.44 -2.12 1.60
C PHE A 222 -19.38 -1.04 1.83
N ASP A 223 -18.12 -1.30 1.47
CA ASP A 223 -17.02 -0.35 1.61
C ASP A 223 -17.23 0.88 0.71
N ILE A 224 -17.77 0.71 -0.51
CA ILE A 224 -18.12 1.83 -1.41
C ILE A 224 -19.35 2.59 -0.89
N ASP A 225 -20.33 1.86 -0.35
CA ASP A 225 -21.55 2.46 0.24
C ASP A 225 -21.22 3.31 1.48
N GLU A 226 -20.35 2.81 2.35
CA GLU A 226 -19.83 3.56 3.50
C GLU A 226 -18.97 4.74 3.03
N ALA A 227 -18.07 4.51 2.06
CA ALA A 227 -17.17 5.55 1.57
C ALA A 227 -17.90 6.74 0.95
N TRP A 228 -18.97 6.57 0.18
CA TRP A 228 -19.71 7.73 -0.34
C TRP A 228 -20.44 8.49 0.78
N HIS A 229 -20.84 7.81 1.86
CA HIS A 229 -21.58 8.45 2.95
C HIS A 229 -20.62 9.29 3.80
N ASP A 230 -19.43 8.75 4.05
CA ASP A 230 -18.34 9.48 4.65
C ASP A 230 -17.97 10.72 3.81
N LEU A 231 -17.83 10.57 2.50
CA LEU A 231 -17.50 11.67 1.58
C LEU A 231 -18.61 12.74 1.53
N GLU A 232 -19.88 12.35 1.63
CA GLU A 232 -21.02 13.26 1.73
C GLU A 232 -20.97 14.03 3.06
N GLU A 233 -20.70 13.34 4.17
CA GLU A 233 -20.61 13.92 5.51
C GLU A 233 -19.50 14.95 5.64
N ILE A 234 -18.33 14.69 5.08
CA ILE A 234 -17.20 15.65 5.07
C ILE A 234 -17.32 16.71 3.96
N GLY A 235 -18.36 16.66 3.14
CA GLY A 235 -18.67 17.67 2.14
C GLY A 235 -17.81 17.63 0.87
N LEU A 236 -17.18 16.49 0.55
CA LEU A 236 -16.45 16.31 -0.72
C LEU A 236 -17.38 15.91 -1.86
N ILE A 237 -18.45 15.19 -1.56
CA ILE A 237 -19.51 14.90 -2.53
C ILE A 237 -20.85 15.47 -2.07
N ALA A 238 -21.73 15.74 -3.02
CA ALA A 238 -23.13 16.06 -2.76
C ALA A 238 -24.02 14.98 -3.40
N ILE A 239 -25.00 14.51 -2.63
CA ILE A 239 -25.99 13.54 -3.09
C ILE A 239 -27.36 14.21 -3.08
N GLU A 240 -27.99 14.29 -4.24
CA GLU A 240 -29.32 14.89 -4.41
C GLU A 240 -30.37 13.84 -4.82
N GLY A 241 -31.64 14.10 -4.51
CA GLY A 241 -32.75 13.25 -4.90
C GLY A 241 -33.16 12.23 -3.84
N ARG A 242 -33.97 11.23 -4.24
CA ARG A 242 -34.48 10.22 -3.30
C ARG A 242 -33.40 9.16 -3.06
N ARG A 243 -32.96 9.02 -1.81
CA ARG A 243 -31.96 8.01 -1.40
C ARG A 243 -32.33 6.60 -1.84
N SER A 244 -31.30 5.84 -2.23
CA SER A 244 -31.40 4.45 -2.70
C SER A 244 -32.38 4.27 -3.86
N SER A 245 -32.44 5.25 -4.76
CA SER A 245 -33.31 5.20 -5.93
C SER A 245 -32.56 5.58 -7.20
N ASN A 246 -33.18 5.35 -8.36
CA ASN A 246 -32.69 5.80 -9.65
C ASN A 246 -32.75 7.33 -9.83
N LYS A 247 -33.34 8.06 -8.89
CA LYS A 247 -33.39 9.53 -8.86
C LYS A 247 -32.28 10.15 -8.02
N GLU A 248 -31.49 9.33 -7.34
CA GLU A 248 -30.32 9.76 -6.58
C GLU A 248 -29.23 10.22 -7.55
N THR A 249 -28.55 11.33 -7.27
CA THR A 249 -27.54 11.89 -8.17
C THR A 249 -26.34 12.34 -7.39
N PHE A 250 -25.14 11.93 -7.84
CA PHE A 250 -23.88 12.12 -7.14
C PHE A 250 -23.00 13.14 -7.88
N TYR A 251 -22.47 14.12 -7.15
CA TYR A 251 -21.62 15.18 -7.69
C TYR A 251 -20.42 15.43 -6.78
N LEU A 252 -19.29 15.86 -7.35
CA LEU A 252 -18.22 16.47 -6.56
C LEU A 252 -18.59 17.91 -6.19
N THR A 253 -18.38 18.27 -4.92
CA THR A 253 -18.41 19.66 -4.46
C THR A 253 -17.18 20.42 -4.97
N ARG A 254 -17.06 21.71 -4.64
CA ARG A 254 -15.87 22.47 -5.02
C ARG A 254 -14.63 21.95 -4.30
N GLU A 255 -14.76 21.66 -3.01
CA GLU A 255 -13.74 21.06 -2.17
C GLU A 255 -13.38 19.66 -2.71
N GLY A 256 -14.38 18.82 -3.00
CA GLY A 256 -14.16 17.49 -3.59
C GLY A 256 -13.47 17.51 -4.96
N LYS A 257 -13.77 18.49 -5.81
CA LYS A 257 -13.05 18.65 -7.10
C LYS A 257 -11.56 18.96 -6.93
N THR A 258 -11.19 19.62 -5.84
CA THR A 258 -9.79 19.96 -5.57
C THR A 258 -9.05 18.71 -5.13
N GLU A 259 -9.62 17.98 -4.17
CA GLU A 259 -9.03 16.73 -3.65
C GLU A 259 -8.99 15.63 -4.72
N ALA A 260 -10.10 15.43 -5.43
CA ALA A 260 -10.15 14.46 -6.52
C ALA A 260 -9.14 14.77 -7.64
N LYS A 261 -8.84 16.06 -7.89
CA LYS A 261 -7.83 16.44 -8.87
C LYS A 261 -6.43 16.02 -8.42
N GLU A 262 -6.07 16.20 -7.15
CA GLU A 262 -4.75 15.81 -6.64
C GLU A 262 -4.53 14.30 -6.79
N ILE A 263 -5.55 13.51 -6.44
CA ILE A 263 -5.54 12.05 -6.64
C ILE A 263 -5.47 11.72 -8.14
N TYR A 264 -6.33 12.34 -8.95
CA TYR A 264 -6.39 12.10 -10.39
C TYR A 264 -5.06 12.41 -11.06
N ASP A 265 -4.41 13.53 -10.74
CA ASP A 265 -3.14 13.96 -11.32
C ASP A 265 -2.00 12.98 -11.02
N SER A 266 -2.10 12.21 -9.93
CA SER A 266 -1.14 11.15 -9.56
C SER A 266 -1.29 9.85 -10.37
N LEU A 267 -2.40 9.68 -11.10
CA LEU A 267 -2.64 8.50 -11.93
C LEU A 267 -1.76 8.46 -13.18
N PRO A 268 -1.49 7.27 -13.74
CA PRO A 268 -0.78 7.13 -15.01
C PRO A 268 -1.41 7.97 -16.12
N GLU A 269 -0.57 8.65 -16.93
CA GLU A 269 -1.03 9.54 -18.01
C GLU A 269 -1.96 8.86 -19.01
N ASP A 270 -1.72 7.58 -19.32
CA ASP A 270 -2.54 6.84 -20.27
C ASP A 270 -3.94 6.56 -19.69
N LEU A 271 -4.02 6.17 -18.40
CA LEU A 271 -5.29 6.02 -17.69
C LEU A 271 -6.07 7.35 -17.64
N LYS A 272 -5.39 8.46 -17.34
CA LYS A 272 -6.00 9.81 -17.30
C LYS A 272 -6.61 10.23 -18.63
N LYS A 273 -6.05 9.77 -19.76
CA LYS A 273 -6.59 10.06 -21.10
C LYS A 273 -7.81 9.22 -21.41
N GLU A 274 -7.85 7.97 -20.96
CA GLU A 274 -8.96 7.05 -21.25
C GLU A 274 -10.18 7.24 -20.35
N LEU A 275 -9.98 7.56 -19.07
CA LEU A 275 -11.05 7.63 -18.08
C LEU A 275 -12.24 8.51 -18.51
N PRO A 276 -12.06 9.70 -19.13
CA PRO A 276 -13.18 10.53 -19.54
C PRO A 276 -14.03 9.94 -20.66
N GLU A 277 -13.42 9.27 -21.64
CA GLU A 277 -14.14 8.62 -22.73
C GLU A 277 -14.83 7.35 -22.26
N TRP A 278 -14.13 6.55 -21.45
CA TRP A 278 -14.69 5.37 -20.80
C TRP A 278 -15.90 5.73 -19.93
N ARG A 279 -15.79 6.78 -19.09
CA ARG A 279 -16.89 7.23 -18.23
C ARG A 279 -18.07 7.71 -19.06
N ARG A 280 -17.85 8.46 -20.14
CA ARG A 280 -18.93 8.87 -21.06
C ARG A 280 -19.63 7.67 -21.70
N GLY A 281 -18.88 6.65 -22.09
CA GLY A 281 -19.47 5.41 -22.63
C GLY A 281 -20.41 4.72 -21.64
N LEU A 282 -20.07 4.71 -20.35
CA LEU A 282 -20.94 4.19 -19.30
C LEU A 282 -22.21 5.05 -19.13
N ASP A 283 -22.08 6.38 -19.17
CA ASP A 283 -23.25 7.28 -19.12
C ASP A 283 -24.25 7.02 -20.25
N GLU A 284 -23.73 6.76 -21.47
CA GLU A 284 -24.55 6.49 -22.65
C GLU A 284 -25.27 5.14 -22.60
N LEU A 285 -24.69 4.13 -21.93
CA LEU A 285 -25.33 2.82 -21.71
C LEU A 285 -26.55 2.93 -20.78
N GLY A 286 -26.48 3.83 -19.80
CA GLY A 286 -27.45 3.96 -18.72
C GLY A 286 -27.56 2.70 -17.85
N ASN A 287 -28.54 2.69 -16.94
CA ASN A 287 -28.64 1.64 -15.90
C ASN A 287 -28.82 0.23 -16.50
N ASP A 288 -29.73 0.07 -17.47
CA ASP A 288 -30.01 -1.24 -18.08
C ASP A 288 -28.81 -1.75 -18.88
N GLY A 289 -28.11 -0.86 -19.60
CA GLY A 289 -26.93 -1.20 -20.39
C GLY A 289 -25.76 -1.63 -19.51
N ILE A 290 -25.44 -0.85 -18.46
CA ILE A 290 -24.37 -1.17 -17.51
C ILE A 290 -24.68 -2.49 -16.79
N LEU A 291 -25.91 -2.68 -16.30
CA LEU A 291 -26.30 -3.93 -15.63
C LEU A 291 -26.15 -5.14 -16.55
N LYS A 292 -26.55 -5.00 -17.82
CA LYS A 292 -26.40 -6.07 -18.81
C LYS A 292 -24.94 -6.38 -19.08
N ASP A 293 -24.09 -5.37 -19.26
CA ASP A 293 -22.66 -5.55 -19.47
C ASP A 293 -22.01 -6.29 -18.29
N VAL A 294 -22.29 -5.84 -17.08
CA VAL A 294 -21.80 -6.49 -15.86
C VAL A 294 -22.29 -7.94 -15.75
N TYR A 295 -23.55 -8.23 -16.08
CA TYR A 295 -24.10 -9.58 -15.94
C TYR A 295 -23.55 -10.55 -16.99
N LEU A 296 -23.19 -10.05 -18.17
CA LEU A 296 -22.59 -10.84 -19.24
C LEU A 296 -21.11 -11.14 -18.95
N LYS A 297 -20.35 -10.15 -18.47
CA LYS A 297 -18.92 -10.30 -18.17
C LYS A 297 -18.66 -11.00 -16.84
N TYR A 298 -19.42 -10.67 -15.79
CA TYR A 298 -19.16 -11.07 -14.41
C TYR A 298 -20.35 -11.85 -13.83
N HIS A 299 -20.67 -12.97 -14.48
CA HIS A 299 -21.82 -13.81 -14.17
C HIS A 299 -21.84 -14.33 -12.73
N GLU A 300 -20.68 -14.51 -12.10
CA GLU A 300 -20.52 -14.91 -10.70
C GLU A 300 -21.14 -13.91 -9.71
N TYR A 301 -21.28 -12.64 -10.09
CA TYR A 301 -21.93 -11.64 -9.24
C TYR A 301 -23.45 -11.62 -9.37
N THR A 302 -24.04 -12.50 -10.20
CA THR A 302 -25.48 -12.46 -10.52
C THR A 302 -26.34 -13.44 -9.71
N ASP A 303 -25.73 -14.27 -8.86
CA ASP A 303 -26.43 -15.36 -8.16
C ASP A 303 -27.56 -14.89 -7.24
N LYS A 304 -27.38 -13.75 -6.57
CA LYS A 304 -28.41 -13.15 -5.69
C LYS A 304 -29.28 -12.11 -6.40
N SER A 305 -29.12 -11.95 -7.72
CA SER A 305 -29.83 -10.92 -8.46
C SER A 305 -31.32 -11.24 -8.58
N LYS A 306 -32.16 -10.27 -8.19
CA LYS A 306 -33.62 -10.36 -8.28
C LYS A 306 -34.14 -10.09 -9.69
N ILE A 307 -33.30 -9.50 -10.55
CA ILE A 307 -33.68 -9.05 -11.90
C ILE A 307 -32.86 -9.71 -13.02
N LYS A 308 -32.03 -10.72 -12.70
CA LYS A 308 -31.19 -11.46 -13.69
C LYS A 308 -31.93 -11.86 -14.95
N LYS A 309 -33.11 -12.47 -14.79
CA LYS A 309 -33.91 -12.92 -15.93
C LYS A 309 -34.32 -11.75 -16.82
N GLN A 310 -34.78 -10.65 -16.23
CA GLN A 310 -35.25 -9.46 -16.96
C GLN A 310 -34.09 -8.80 -17.74
N VAL A 311 -32.96 -8.57 -17.06
CA VAL A 311 -31.76 -7.94 -17.65
C VAL A 311 -31.22 -8.76 -18.82
N LEU A 312 -31.14 -10.09 -18.68
CA LEU A 312 -30.62 -10.98 -19.73
C LEU A 312 -31.66 -11.32 -20.81
N SER A 313 -32.96 -11.27 -20.51
CA SER A 313 -34.02 -11.56 -21.48
C SER A 313 -34.27 -10.43 -22.49
N TYR A 314 -33.86 -9.19 -22.18
CA TYR A 314 -33.94 -8.06 -23.11
C TYR A 314 -32.85 -8.12 -24.19
N GLY A 315 -32.85 -9.23 -24.96
CA GLY A 315 -32.27 -9.33 -26.28
C GLY A 315 -33.40 -9.40 -27.31
N MET A 316 -33.43 -8.48 -28.26
CA MET A 316 -34.25 -8.48 -29.50
C MET A 316 -35.63 -7.79 -29.54
N HIS A 317 -36.04 -6.91 -28.63
CA HIS A 317 -37.12 -5.95 -28.96
C HIS A 317 -36.56 -4.53 -28.91
N GLY A 318 -36.01 -4.12 -30.05
CA GLY A 318 -35.83 -2.70 -30.33
C GLY A 318 -37.16 -2.00 -30.06
N ARG A 319 -37.12 -0.96 -29.23
CA ARG A 319 -38.24 -0.03 -29.13
C ARG A 319 -38.31 0.66 -30.49
N ALA A 320 -39.21 0.17 -31.33
CA ALA A 320 -39.74 0.91 -32.48
C ALA A 320 -40.60 2.06 -31.97
#